data_AF-A0A5D3B6L7-F1
#
_entry.id   AF-A0A5D3B6L7-F1
#
_cell.length_a   1.000
_cell.length_b   1.000
_cell.length_c   1.000
_cell.angle_alpha   90.00
_cell.angle_beta   90.00
_cell.angle_gamma   90.00
#
_symmetry.space_group_name_H-M   'P 1'
#
loop_
_entity.id
_entity.type
_entity.pdbx_description
1 polymer ?
#
loop_
_entity_poly.entity_id
_entity_poly.type
_entity_poly.pdbx_seq_one_letter_code
_entity_poly.pdbx_strand_id
1 'polypeptide(L)'
;MALTADVNVSRPIKHHAAAPAFGAGGKPLPPPYKSTGNEALDTLAFLHMLEQLKVQKRSGWIREGVEGAESISDHMCRMALMAMMVPNTSERPLDIPRCVMMALVHDLAEAYVGDITPVEGVPVEVKHQLEEQAMDSFLNEMLGSEGNKEAKERFRSLFEEYEARETPESKLVKDLDRLELALQAVEYERTQEVQTLAPFFRGSIPNLEHPAVRSWAETLMEERKQLWESRGQGEQEQRELEGAVVGGNVKAAGGA
;
A
#
# COMPACT_ATOMS: atom_id res chain seq x y z
N MET A 1 -14.92 -50.42 44.18
CA MET A 1 -13.56 -50.40 43.62
C MET A 1 -13.55 -51.26 42.36
N ALA A 2 -13.51 -50.63 41.19
CA ALA A 2 -12.83 -51.10 39.98
C ALA A 2 -13.04 -50.02 38.91
N LEU A 3 -11.99 -49.28 38.62
CA LEU A 3 -11.92 -48.22 37.62
C LEU A 3 -11.80 -48.82 36.22
N THR A 4 -12.53 -48.21 35.29
CA THR A 4 -12.50 -48.38 33.85
C THR A 4 -11.16 -47.96 33.24
N ALA A 5 -10.69 -48.67 32.21
CA ALA A 5 -9.67 -48.17 31.29
C ALA A 5 -10.01 -48.60 29.86
N ASP A 6 -10.69 -47.72 29.13
CA ASP A 6 -10.78 -47.79 27.67
C ASP A 6 -9.54 -47.11 27.08
N VAL A 7 -8.72 -47.90 26.40
CA VAL A 7 -7.52 -47.43 25.69
C VAL A 7 -7.98 -46.78 24.38
N ASN A 8 -8.05 -45.45 24.37
CA ASN A 8 -8.31 -44.66 23.17
C ASN A 8 -7.04 -44.57 22.33
N VAL A 9 -6.97 -45.33 21.23
CA VAL A 9 -5.88 -45.25 20.25
C VAL A 9 -6.12 -44.04 19.35
N SER A 10 -5.42 -42.93 19.64
CA SER A 10 -5.44 -41.72 18.82
C SER A 10 -4.99 -42.01 17.39
N ARG A 11 -5.87 -41.72 16.42
CA ARG A 11 -5.51 -41.68 14.99
C ARG A 11 -4.52 -40.53 14.73
N PRO A 12 -3.54 -40.71 13.82
CA PRO A 12 -2.62 -39.64 13.47
C PRO A 12 -3.38 -38.51 12.79
N ILE A 13 -3.16 -37.29 13.27
CA ILE A 13 -3.63 -36.05 12.65
C ILE A 13 -2.93 -35.97 11.29
N LYS A 14 -3.71 -36.05 10.21
CA LYS A 14 -3.21 -35.74 8.87
C LYS A 14 -2.83 -34.27 8.85
N HIS A 15 -1.54 -33.97 8.77
CA HIS A 15 -1.08 -32.65 8.34
C HIS A 15 -1.58 -32.44 6.91
N HIS A 16 -2.71 -31.72 6.77
CA HIS A 16 -3.07 -31.15 5.49
C HIS A 16 -1.97 -30.14 5.15
N ALA A 17 -1.19 -30.41 4.11
CA ALA A 17 -0.36 -29.39 3.50
C ALA A 17 -1.29 -28.21 3.15
N ALA A 18 -1.01 -27.02 3.69
CA ALA A 18 -1.74 -25.82 3.35
C ALA A 18 -1.72 -25.65 1.82
N ALA A 19 -2.86 -25.32 1.22
CA ALA A 19 -2.90 -24.98 -0.20
C ALA A 19 -1.89 -23.85 -0.48
N PRO A 20 -1.21 -23.84 -1.65
CA PRO A 20 -0.29 -22.76 -1.98
C PRO A 20 -1.03 -21.43 -1.96
N ALA A 21 -0.55 -20.49 -1.17
CA ALA A 21 -1.02 -19.11 -1.20
C ALA A 21 -0.43 -18.40 -2.43
N PHE A 22 -1.23 -17.56 -3.07
CA PHE A 22 -0.86 -16.82 -4.27
C PHE A 22 -0.81 -15.32 -3.96
N GLY A 23 0.25 -14.67 -4.42
CA GLY A 23 0.40 -13.21 -4.38
C GLY A 23 -0.03 -12.56 -5.69
N ALA A 24 0.50 -11.36 -5.94
CA ALA A 24 0.22 -10.56 -7.12
C ALA A 24 0.43 -11.33 -8.43
N GLY A 25 -0.51 -11.16 -9.36
CA GLY A 25 -0.57 -11.84 -10.64
C GLY A 25 -0.86 -13.35 -10.54
N GLY A 26 -1.37 -13.83 -9.40
CA GLY A 26 -1.63 -15.25 -9.16
C GLY A 26 -0.34 -16.09 -9.09
N LYS A 27 0.79 -15.46 -8.73
CA LYS A 27 2.08 -16.15 -8.58
C LYS A 27 2.13 -16.87 -7.23
N PRO A 28 2.61 -18.14 -7.17
CA PRO A 28 2.82 -18.80 -5.89
C PRO A 28 3.77 -17.98 -5.02
N LEU A 29 3.41 -17.78 -3.75
CA LEU A 29 4.31 -17.13 -2.80
C LEU A 29 5.54 -18.02 -2.57
N PRO A 30 6.74 -17.43 -2.42
CA PRO A 30 7.91 -18.20 -2.04
C PRO A 30 7.70 -18.84 -0.66
N PRO A 31 8.48 -19.87 -0.28
CA PRO A 31 8.38 -20.42 1.07
C PRO A 31 8.67 -19.33 2.12
N PRO A 32 7.93 -19.32 3.25
CA PRO A 32 8.17 -18.35 4.30
C PRO A 32 9.56 -18.54 4.91
N TYR A 33 10.22 -17.43 5.23
CA TYR A 33 11.48 -17.44 5.95
C TYR A 33 11.28 -18.04 7.35
N LYS A 34 12.29 -18.77 7.83
CA LYS A 34 12.33 -19.28 9.21
C LYS A 34 13.59 -18.77 9.87
N SER A 35 13.44 -18.20 11.07
CA SER A 35 14.56 -17.70 11.86
C SER A 35 15.64 -18.76 12.00
N THR A 36 16.89 -18.31 11.85
CA THR A 36 18.08 -19.12 12.10
C THR A 36 18.49 -19.13 13.57
N GLY A 37 17.87 -18.26 14.39
CA GLY A 37 18.28 -17.96 15.76
C GLY A 37 19.53 -17.08 15.84
N ASN A 38 20.08 -16.64 14.70
CA ASN A 38 21.19 -15.69 14.63
C ASN A 38 20.65 -14.32 14.20
N GLU A 39 20.64 -13.38 15.15
CA GLU A 39 20.10 -12.03 14.93
C GLU A 39 20.65 -11.32 13.70
N ALA A 40 21.96 -11.38 13.46
CA ALA A 40 22.57 -10.68 12.33
C ALA A 40 22.17 -11.31 10.98
N LEU A 41 22.09 -12.64 10.91
CA LEU A 41 21.65 -13.35 9.70
C LEU A 41 20.17 -13.10 9.41
N ASP A 42 19.33 -13.16 10.43
CA ASP A 42 17.88 -12.93 10.31
C ASP A 42 17.58 -11.47 9.92
N THR A 43 18.29 -10.52 10.54
CA THR A 43 18.21 -9.09 10.16
C THR A 43 18.67 -8.88 8.72
N LEU A 44 19.75 -9.53 8.28
CA LEU A 44 20.21 -9.42 6.90
C LEU A 44 19.19 -10.03 5.91
N ALA A 45 18.49 -11.09 6.30
CA ALA A 45 17.38 -11.62 5.50
C ALA A 45 16.24 -10.61 5.33
N PHE A 46 15.90 -9.85 6.38
CA PHE A 46 14.96 -8.73 6.26
C PHE A 46 15.46 -7.68 5.27
N LEU A 47 16.73 -7.27 5.37
CA LEU A 47 17.31 -6.27 4.46
C LEU A 47 17.33 -6.74 3.01
N HIS A 48 17.58 -8.03 2.75
CA HIS A 48 17.45 -8.62 1.42
C HIS A 48 15.99 -8.67 0.95
N MET A 49 15.03 -8.90 1.86
CA MET A 49 13.61 -8.82 1.54
C MET A 49 13.21 -7.42 1.08
N LEU A 50 13.74 -6.36 1.71
CA LEU A 50 13.47 -4.97 1.31
C LEU A 50 13.89 -4.65 -0.14
N GLU A 51 14.86 -5.38 -0.71
CA GLU A 51 15.24 -5.21 -2.11
C GLU A 51 14.07 -5.48 -3.06
N GLN A 52 13.14 -6.37 -2.68
CA GLN A 52 12.00 -6.71 -3.52
C GLN A 52 11.11 -5.50 -3.79
N LEU A 53 11.07 -4.50 -2.91
CA LEU A 53 10.34 -3.24 -3.17
C LEU A 53 10.96 -2.41 -4.31
N LYS A 54 12.25 -2.58 -4.60
CA LYS A 54 12.95 -1.91 -5.71
C LYS A 54 12.74 -2.63 -7.04
N VAL A 55 12.60 -3.95 -6.98
CA VAL A 55 12.50 -4.82 -8.16
C VAL A 55 11.05 -4.93 -8.63
N GLN A 56 10.11 -5.04 -7.69
CA GLN A 56 8.69 -5.15 -7.99
C GLN A 56 8.16 -3.82 -8.50
N LYS A 57 7.58 -3.88 -9.70
CA LYS A 57 6.96 -2.76 -10.37
C LYS A 57 5.49 -2.70 -10.00
N ARG A 58 4.94 -1.49 -9.91
CA ARG A 58 3.53 -1.31 -9.61
C ARG A 58 2.67 -1.91 -10.72
N SER A 59 1.89 -2.92 -10.37
CA SER A 59 1.13 -3.80 -11.27
C SER A 59 0.08 -3.03 -12.07
N GLY A 60 -0.48 -1.97 -11.48
CA GLY A 60 -1.44 -1.09 -12.15
C GLY A 60 -0.88 -0.50 -13.45
N TRP A 61 0.32 0.10 -13.41
CA TRP A 61 0.95 0.72 -14.57
C TRP A 61 1.28 -0.28 -15.67
N ILE A 62 1.79 -1.46 -15.29
CA ILE A 62 2.14 -2.52 -16.25
C ILE A 62 0.90 -2.94 -17.04
N ARG A 63 -0.26 -3.06 -16.37
CA ARG A 63 -1.52 -3.46 -17.02
C ARG A 63 -1.98 -2.44 -18.05
N GLU A 64 -1.82 -1.15 -17.76
CA GLU A 64 -2.19 -0.06 -18.67
C GLU A 64 -1.13 0.20 -19.75
N GLY A 65 -0.13 -0.67 -19.87
CA GLY A 65 0.86 -0.62 -20.94
C GLY A 65 1.95 0.45 -20.74
N VAL A 66 2.10 0.98 -19.52
CA VAL A 66 3.17 1.92 -19.19
C VAL A 66 4.52 1.21 -19.30
N GLU A 67 5.42 1.78 -20.10
CA GLU A 67 6.80 1.31 -20.21
C GLU A 67 7.63 1.83 -19.04
N GLY A 68 8.48 0.97 -18.48
CA GLY A 68 9.40 1.37 -17.40
C GLY A 68 8.67 1.83 -16.13
N ALA A 69 7.57 1.18 -15.77
CA ALA A 69 6.81 1.45 -14.56
C ALA A 69 7.70 1.60 -13.32
N GLU A 70 7.30 2.49 -12.41
CA GLU A 70 7.96 2.73 -11.14
C GLU A 70 7.94 1.47 -10.26
N SER A 71 8.91 1.38 -9.35
CA SER A 71 8.90 0.37 -8.30
C SER A 71 8.04 0.81 -7.11
N ILE A 72 7.66 -0.14 -6.25
CA ILE A 72 6.94 0.15 -5.00
C ILE A 72 7.77 1.12 -4.12
N SER A 73 9.10 0.95 -4.10
CA SER A 73 9.97 1.85 -3.35
C SER A 73 10.04 3.28 -3.92
N ASP A 74 9.84 3.47 -5.23
CA ASP A 74 9.78 4.81 -5.84
C ASP A 74 8.53 5.56 -5.35
N HIS A 75 7.39 4.89 -5.38
CA HIS A 75 6.11 5.36 -4.85
C HIS A 75 6.22 5.80 -3.39
N MET A 76 6.69 4.89 -2.52
CA MET A 76 6.87 5.16 -1.09
C MET A 76 7.85 6.31 -0.82
N CYS A 77 8.92 6.42 -1.64
CA CYS A 77 9.90 7.48 -1.51
C CYS A 77 9.29 8.86 -1.80
N ARG A 78 8.52 9.00 -2.89
CA ARG A 78 7.87 10.27 -3.21
C ARG A 78 6.80 10.62 -2.18
N MET A 79 6.03 9.65 -1.69
CA MET A 79 5.09 9.88 -0.58
C MET A 79 5.77 10.42 0.68
N ALA A 80 6.92 9.87 1.06
CA ALA A 80 7.68 10.32 2.22
C ALA A 80 8.12 11.80 2.06
N LEU A 81 8.55 12.19 0.86
CA LEU A 81 8.89 13.58 0.55
C LEU A 81 7.65 14.49 0.57
N MET A 82 6.52 14.02 0.02
CA MET A 82 5.25 14.75 0.06
C MET A 82 4.78 15.00 1.50
N ALA A 83 4.94 14.01 2.40
CA ALA A 83 4.58 14.16 3.81
C ALA A 83 5.34 15.31 4.49
N MET A 84 6.61 15.53 4.12
CA MET A 84 7.42 16.64 4.64
C MET A 84 6.96 18.02 4.14
N MET A 85 6.20 18.08 3.04
CA MET A 85 5.70 19.32 2.44
C MET A 85 4.35 19.77 2.99
N VAL A 86 3.64 18.88 3.70
CA VAL A 86 2.31 19.20 4.25
C VAL A 86 2.46 20.23 5.37
N PRO A 87 1.75 21.38 5.32
CA PRO A 87 1.82 22.38 6.38
C PRO A 87 1.32 21.82 7.71
N ASN A 88 2.17 21.89 8.74
CA ASN A 88 1.78 21.57 10.11
C ASN A 88 1.23 22.85 10.77
N THR A 89 -0.06 22.88 11.09
CA THR A 89 -0.72 24.05 11.68
C THR A 89 -1.25 23.74 13.08
N SER A 90 -1.39 24.75 13.91
CA SER A 90 -1.91 24.59 15.28
C SER A 90 -3.33 24.02 15.33
N GLU A 91 -4.13 24.27 14.29
CA GLU A 91 -5.51 23.79 14.16
C GLU A 91 -5.58 22.33 13.71
N ARG A 92 -4.51 21.82 13.09
CA ARG A 92 -4.42 20.46 12.55
C ARG A 92 -3.01 19.92 12.79
N PRO A 93 -2.62 19.71 14.06
CA PRO A 93 -1.27 19.27 14.39
C PRO A 93 -1.04 17.87 13.86
N LEU A 94 0.12 17.66 13.24
CA LEU A 94 0.55 16.39 12.68
C LEU A 94 1.96 16.04 13.19
N ASP A 95 2.17 14.78 13.51
CA ASP A 95 3.52 14.22 13.67
C ASP A 95 4.10 13.89 12.29
N ILE A 96 4.73 14.88 11.65
CA ILE A 96 5.33 14.74 10.32
C ILE A 96 6.38 13.61 10.26
N PRO A 97 7.32 13.48 11.23
CA PRO A 97 8.21 12.32 11.29
C PRO A 97 7.46 10.97 11.26
N ARG A 98 6.34 10.85 11.99
CA ARG A 98 5.52 9.65 11.96
C ARG A 98 4.87 9.41 10.60
N CYS A 99 4.34 10.44 9.93
CA CYS A 99 3.83 10.33 8.56
C CYS A 99 4.89 9.84 7.57
N VAL A 100 6.11 10.38 7.66
CA VAL A 100 7.24 9.97 6.82
C VAL A 100 7.59 8.50 7.04
N MET A 101 7.70 8.07 8.30
CA MET A 101 7.97 6.67 8.62
C MET A 101 6.84 5.75 8.16
N MET A 102 5.59 6.16 8.31
CA MET A 102 4.43 5.38 7.88
C MET A 102 4.37 5.22 6.36
N ALA A 103 4.64 6.29 5.60
CA ALA A 103 4.75 6.21 4.14
C ALA A 103 5.81 5.18 3.69
N LEU A 104 6.92 5.08 4.42
CA LEU A 104 8.00 4.11 4.17
C LEU A 104 7.70 2.69 4.67
N VAL A 105 6.55 2.44 5.30
CA VAL A 105 6.19 1.13 5.88
C VAL A 105 4.90 0.57 5.32
N HIS A 106 3.97 1.41 4.86
CA HIS A 106 2.61 0.97 4.54
C HIS A 106 2.55 -0.19 3.53
N ASP A 107 3.30 -0.11 2.43
CA ASP A 107 3.40 -1.18 1.41
C ASP A 107 4.56 -2.16 1.64
N LEU A 108 5.14 -2.18 2.83
CA LEU A 108 6.28 -3.07 3.12
C LEU A 108 5.95 -4.54 2.91
N ALA A 109 4.71 -4.96 3.20
CA ALA A 109 4.24 -6.33 2.97
C ALA A 109 4.32 -6.76 1.50
N GLU A 110 4.19 -5.80 0.57
CA GLU A 110 4.28 -6.07 -0.87
C GLU A 110 5.64 -6.58 -1.29
N ALA A 111 6.71 -6.40 -0.49
CA ALA A 111 8.01 -7.04 -0.69
C ALA A 111 7.90 -8.57 -0.85
N TYR A 112 6.87 -9.18 -0.25
CA TYR A 112 6.61 -10.61 -0.32
C TYR A 112 5.35 -10.96 -1.11
N VAL A 113 4.25 -10.24 -0.90
CA VAL A 113 2.96 -10.56 -1.55
C VAL A 113 2.83 -9.98 -2.97
N GLY A 114 3.66 -8.99 -3.31
CA GLY A 114 3.57 -8.16 -4.51
C GLY A 114 2.42 -7.17 -4.49
N ASP A 115 2.44 -6.22 -5.44
CA ASP A 115 1.39 -5.21 -5.61
C ASP A 115 0.10 -5.85 -6.16
N ILE A 116 -0.79 -6.28 -5.25
CA ILE A 116 -2.10 -6.87 -5.55
C ILE A 116 -3.10 -5.76 -5.86
N THR A 117 -3.55 -5.70 -7.10
CA THR A 117 -4.46 -4.65 -7.60
C THR A 117 -5.93 -5.08 -7.57
N PRO A 118 -6.89 -4.13 -7.47
CA PRO A 118 -8.32 -4.46 -7.43
C PRO A 118 -8.83 -5.31 -8.60
N VAL A 119 -8.25 -5.15 -9.80
CA VAL A 119 -8.66 -5.89 -11.01
C VAL A 119 -8.33 -7.38 -10.93
N GLU A 120 -7.41 -7.79 -10.05
CA GLU A 120 -7.09 -9.21 -9.84
C GLU A 120 -8.22 -9.97 -9.13
N GLY A 121 -9.23 -9.26 -8.61
CA GLY A 121 -10.42 -9.86 -8.01
C GLY A 121 -10.14 -10.61 -6.70
N VAL A 122 -8.95 -10.40 -6.11
CA VAL A 122 -8.64 -10.88 -4.76
C VAL A 122 -9.53 -10.11 -3.77
N PRO A 123 -10.34 -10.78 -2.95
CA PRO A 123 -11.15 -10.11 -1.94
C PRO A 123 -10.28 -9.28 -1.00
N VAL A 124 -10.77 -8.12 -0.57
CA VAL A 124 -10.02 -7.19 0.29
C VAL A 124 -9.56 -7.89 1.58
N GLU A 125 -10.40 -8.74 2.15
CA GLU A 125 -10.10 -9.50 3.36
C GLU A 125 -8.97 -10.50 3.13
N VAL A 126 -8.88 -11.10 1.94
CA VAL A 126 -7.81 -12.02 1.57
C VAL A 126 -6.50 -11.24 1.36
N LYS A 127 -6.55 -10.09 0.68
CA LYS A 127 -5.39 -9.20 0.53
C LYS A 127 -4.82 -8.81 1.90
N HIS A 128 -5.67 -8.30 2.79
CA HIS A 128 -5.25 -7.90 4.13
C HIS A 128 -4.66 -9.07 4.92
N GLN A 129 -5.26 -10.26 4.85
CA GLN A 129 -4.71 -11.45 5.52
C GLN A 129 -3.32 -11.84 4.98
N LEU A 130 -3.09 -11.73 3.67
CA LEU A 130 -1.79 -12.00 3.08
C LEU A 130 -0.74 -10.98 3.53
N GLU A 131 -1.11 -9.71 3.56
CA GLU A 131 -0.24 -8.61 4.00
C GLU A 131 0.11 -8.70 5.48
N GLU A 132 -0.89 -9.00 6.32
CA GLU A 132 -0.71 -9.26 7.75
C GLU A 132 0.23 -10.45 8.00
N GLN A 133 0.05 -11.56 7.27
CA GLN A 133 0.94 -12.72 7.36
C GLN A 133 2.38 -12.42 6.92
N ALA A 134 2.56 -11.61 5.87
CA ALA A 134 3.87 -11.17 5.43
C ALA A 134 4.55 -10.31 6.52
N MET A 135 3.80 -9.37 7.09
CA MET A 135 4.28 -8.52 8.17
C MET A 135 4.63 -9.33 9.42
N ASP A 136 3.80 -10.29 9.80
CA ASP A 136 4.07 -11.24 10.88
C ASP A 136 5.36 -12.02 10.63
N SER A 137 5.59 -12.50 9.41
CA SER A 137 6.83 -13.19 9.05
C SER A 137 8.05 -12.29 9.21
N PHE A 138 8.00 -11.05 8.70
CA PHE A 138 9.13 -10.12 8.82
C PHE A 138 9.45 -9.83 10.29
N LEU A 139 8.41 -9.55 11.08
CA LEU A 139 8.56 -9.06 12.45
C LEU A 139 8.84 -10.18 13.47
N ASN A 140 8.40 -11.41 13.21
CA ASN A 140 8.62 -12.54 14.13
C ASN A 140 9.79 -13.42 13.72
N GLU A 141 10.07 -13.60 12.43
CA GLU A 141 11.12 -14.52 11.97
C GLU A 141 12.43 -13.77 11.62
N MET A 142 12.34 -12.58 11.02
CA MET A 142 13.53 -11.84 10.59
C MET A 142 13.99 -10.79 11.63
N LEU A 143 13.04 -10.13 12.30
CA LEU A 143 13.29 -9.13 13.34
C LEU A 143 12.85 -9.61 14.75
N GLY A 144 12.68 -10.92 14.94
CA GLY A 144 12.14 -11.50 16.16
C GLY A 144 13.06 -11.51 17.38
N SER A 145 14.35 -11.20 17.20
CA SER A 145 15.32 -11.18 18.29
C SER A 145 15.13 -10.00 19.25
N GLU A 146 15.61 -10.15 20.49
CA GLU A 146 15.47 -9.09 21.51
C GLU A 146 16.19 -7.79 21.10
N GLY A 147 17.32 -7.87 20.38
CA GLY A 147 18.05 -6.70 19.90
C GLY A 147 17.26 -5.85 18.89
N ASN A 148 16.26 -6.44 18.24
CA ASN A 148 15.40 -5.77 17.25
C ASN A 148 14.05 -5.32 17.79
N LYS A 149 13.79 -5.49 19.09
CA LYS A 149 12.48 -5.26 19.71
C LYS A 149 11.89 -3.87 19.39
N GLU A 150 12.66 -2.81 19.53
CA GLU A 150 12.18 -1.45 19.26
C GLU A 150 11.84 -1.24 17.77
N ALA A 151 12.65 -1.80 16.87
CA ALA A 151 12.38 -1.73 15.43
C ALA A 151 11.11 -2.50 15.07
N LYS A 152 10.95 -3.71 15.63
CA LYS A 152 9.77 -4.55 15.48
C LYS A 152 8.49 -3.83 15.93
N GLU A 153 8.50 -3.25 17.13
CA GLU A 153 7.37 -2.50 17.67
C GLU A 153 7.03 -1.28 16.80
N ARG A 154 8.06 -0.57 16.30
CA ARG A 154 7.86 0.58 15.41
C ARG A 154 7.21 0.19 14.08
N PHE A 155 7.72 -0.84 13.40
CA PHE A 155 7.13 -1.30 12.14
C PHE A 155 5.69 -1.79 12.33
N ARG A 156 5.43 -2.59 13.39
CA ARG A 156 4.08 -3.06 13.72
C ARG A 156 3.12 -1.89 13.93
N SER A 157 3.50 -0.93 14.77
CA SER A 157 2.66 0.22 15.10
C SER A 157 2.33 1.08 13.88
N LEU A 158 3.28 1.31 12.98
CA LEU A 158 3.05 2.11 11.78
C LEU A 158 2.15 1.38 10.78
N PHE A 159 2.36 0.07 10.59
CA PHE A 159 1.55 -0.75 9.70
C PHE A 159 0.09 -0.82 10.18
N GLU A 160 -0.13 -1.17 11.45
CA GLU A 160 -1.48 -1.26 12.03
C GLU A 160 -2.21 0.08 12.01
N GLU A 161 -1.50 1.18 12.28
CA GLU A 161 -2.10 2.52 12.24
C GLU A 161 -2.53 2.92 10.83
N TYR A 162 -1.70 2.64 9.82
CA TYR A 162 -2.06 2.87 8.42
C TYR A 162 -3.29 2.07 8.02
N GLU A 163 -3.34 0.78 8.36
CA GLU A 163 -4.46 -0.11 8.04
C GLU A 163 -5.77 0.33 8.71
N ALA A 164 -5.70 0.75 9.98
CA ALA A 164 -6.86 1.22 10.74
C ALA A 164 -7.46 2.52 10.19
N ARG A 165 -6.63 3.43 9.65
CA ARG A 165 -7.04 4.73 9.08
C ARG A 165 -7.82 5.62 10.06
N GLU A 166 -7.46 5.58 11.34
CA GLU A 166 -8.20 6.30 12.39
C GLU A 166 -7.55 7.63 12.76
N THR A 167 -6.21 7.68 12.76
CA THR A 167 -5.42 8.86 13.18
C THR A 167 -5.35 9.93 12.09
N PRO A 168 -5.10 11.20 12.44
CA PRO A 168 -4.79 12.25 11.47
C PRO A 168 -3.63 11.88 10.53
N GLU A 169 -2.59 11.25 11.08
CA GLU A 169 -1.41 10.81 10.35
C GLU A 169 -1.74 9.72 9.33
N SER A 170 -2.44 8.65 9.72
CA SER A 170 -2.82 7.57 8.79
C SER A 170 -3.76 8.03 7.68
N LYS A 171 -4.71 8.92 8.02
CA LYS A 171 -5.59 9.53 7.02
C LYS A 171 -4.81 10.40 6.03
N LEU A 172 -3.87 11.21 6.54
CA LEU A 172 -2.99 12.00 5.68
C LEU A 172 -2.16 11.10 4.76
N VAL A 173 -1.50 10.08 5.29
CA VAL A 173 -0.66 9.18 4.48
C VAL A 173 -1.51 8.46 3.43
N LYS A 174 -2.77 8.11 3.73
CA LYS A 174 -3.68 7.56 2.72
C LYS A 174 -4.07 8.56 1.62
N ASP A 175 -4.24 9.83 1.98
CA ASP A 175 -4.45 10.90 1.00
C ASP A 175 -3.22 11.13 0.13
N LEU A 176 -2.02 11.04 0.71
CA LEU A 176 -0.77 11.14 -0.04
C LEU A 176 -0.60 9.96 -1.00
N ASP A 177 -0.90 8.72 -0.59
CA ASP A 177 -0.91 7.54 -1.47
C ASP A 177 -1.81 7.76 -2.70
N ARG A 178 -3.04 8.20 -2.47
CA ARG A 178 -4.01 8.51 -3.54
C ARG A 178 -3.55 9.63 -4.47
N LEU A 179 -2.98 10.70 -3.92
CA LEU A 179 -2.48 11.81 -4.73
C LEU A 179 -1.24 11.41 -5.52
N GLU A 180 -0.33 10.66 -4.90
CA GLU A 180 0.90 10.21 -5.53
C GLU A 180 0.59 9.34 -6.76
N LEU A 181 -0.37 8.41 -6.63
CA LEU A 181 -0.87 7.61 -7.75
C LEU A 181 -1.40 8.49 -8.90
N ALA A 182 -2.24 9.49 -8.58
CA ALA A 182 -2.79 10.39 -9.58
C ALA A 182 -1.70 11.28 -10.23
N LEU A 183 -0.72 11.72 -9.45
CA LEU A 183 0.41 12.52 -9.92
C LEU A 183 1.26 11.69 -10.89
N GLN A 184 1.58 10.44 -10.53
CA GLN A 184 2.33 9.55 -11.39
C GLN A 184 1.61 9.27 -12.71
N ALA A 185 0.28 9.10 -12.67
CA ALA A 185 -0.52 8.94 -13.87
C ALA A 185 -0.35 10.13 -14.82
N VAL A 186 -0.35 11.37 -14.32
CA VAL A 186 -0.09 12.56 -15.16
C VAL A 186 1.32 12.54 -15.75
N GLU A 187 2.35 12.13 -14.99
CA GLU A 187 3.71 12.04 -15.52
C GLU A 187 3.84 11.01 -16.65
N TYR A 188 3.18 9.85 -16.52
CA TYR A 188 3.13 8.87 -17.59
C TYR A 188 2.31 9.35 -18.79
N GLU A 189 1.15 9.97 -18.56
CA GLU A 189 0.36 10.56 -19.63
C GLU A 189 1.16 11.62 -20.39
N ARG A 190 1.99 12.43 -19.72
CA ARG A 190 2.86 13.43 -20.36
C ARG A 190 3.96 12.83 -21.23
N THR A 191 4.61 11.79 -20.72
CA THR A 191 5.88 11.30 -21.28
C THR A 191 5.71 10.12 -22.22
N GLN A 192 4.56 9.44 -22.19
CA GLN A 192 4.29 8.23 -22.96
C GLN A 192 3.00 8.34 -23.77
N GLU A 193 2.94 7.60 -24.87
CA GLU A 193 1.73 7.46 -25.69
C GLU A 193 0.80 6.37 -25.12
N VAL A 194 0.31 6.61 -23.91
CA VAL A 194 -0.67 5.73 -23.26
C VAL A 194 -2.10 6.17 -23.52
N GLN A 195 -3.05 5.23 -23.43
CA GLN A 195 -4.45 5.60 -23.29
C GLN A 195 -4.64 6.39 -21.99
N THR A 196 -5.82 7.01 -21.84
CA THR A 196 -6.06 7.79 -20.64
C THR A 196 -6.03 6.90 -19.40
N LEU A 197 -5.29 7.37 -18.40
CA LEU A 197 -5.15 6.71 -17.11
C LEU A 197 -6.25 7.15 -16.14
N ALA A 198 -7.40 7.59 -16.67
CA ALA A 198 -8.56 8.06 -15.91
C ALA A 198 -9.04 7.08 -14.81
N PRO A 199 -8.96 5.74 -14.96
CA PRO A 199 -9.33 4.81 -13.89
C PRO A 199 -8.57 5.04 -12.56
N PHE A 200 -7.30 5.48 -12.61
CA PHE A 200 -6.52 5.79 -11.40
C PHE A 200 -7.01 7.03 -10.65
N PHE A 201 -7.75 7.91 -11.32
CA PHE A 201 -8.34 9.10 -10.71
C PHE A 201 -9.69 8.79 -10.07
N ARG A 202 -10.54 7.97 -10.74
CA ARG A 202 -11.90 7.62 -10.29
C ARG A 202 -11.92 7.02 -8.87
N GLY A 203 -10.96 6.14 -8.58
CA GLY A 203 -10.85 5.47 -7.27
C GLY A 203 -10.16 6.30 -6.19
N SER A 204 -9.45 7.37 -6.56
CA SER A 204 -8.48 8.04 -5.68
C SER A 204 -8.93 9.45 -5.32
N ILE A 205 -9.08 10.31 -6.32
CA ILE A 205 -9.31 11.75 -6.17
C ILE A 205 -10.60 12.10 -5.39
N PRO A 206 -11.73 11.39 -5.60
CA PRO A 206 -12.95 11.67 -4.85
C PRO A 206 -12.86 11.44 -3.35
N ASN A 207 -11.85 10.70 -2.89
CA ASN A 207 -11.72 10.29 -1.49
C ASN A 207 -10.72 11.14 -0.70
N LEU A 208 -10.13 12.19 -1.30
CA LEU A 208 -9.15 13.06 -0.64
C LEU A 208 -9.81 13.95 0.42
N GLU A 209 -9.29 13.91 1.66
CA GLU A 209 -9.86 14.59 2.83
C GLU A 209 -9.08 15.84 3.24
N HIS A 210 -7.74 15.75 3.28
CA HIS A 210 -6.87 16.78 3.84
C HIS A 210 -6.86 18.05 2.95
N PRO A 211 -7.11 19.25 3.50
CA PRO A 211 -7.27 20.47 2.70
C PRO A 211 -6.08 20.80 1.77
N ALA A 212 -4.85 20.64 2.27
CA ALA A 212 -3.66 20.89 1.45
C ALA A 212 -3.56 19.90 0.28
N VAL A 213 -3.84 18.61 0.52
CA VAL A 213 -3.77 17.57 -0.50
C VAL A 213 -4.88 17.76 -1.53
N ARG A 214 -6.08 18.17 -1.10
CA ARG A 214 -7.17 18.55 -2.00
C ARG A 214 -6.79 19.72 -2.90
N SER A 215 -6.17 20.77 -2.36
CA SER A 215 -5.72 21.90 -3.15
C SER A 215 -4.66 21.51 -4.19
N TRP A 216 -3.73 20.62 -3.84
CA TRP A 216 -2.76 20.06 -4.79
C TRP A 216 -3.46 19.23 -5.87
N ALA A 217 -4.42 18.39 -5.49
CA ALA A 217 -5.18 17.57 -6.42
C ALA A 217 -6.04 18.40 -7.39
N GLU A 218 -6.67 19.49 -6.92
CA GLU A 218 -7.42 20.42 -7.78
C GLU A 218 -6.51 21.03 -8.85
N THR A 219 -5.30 21.43 -8.45
CA THR A 219 -4.28 21.95 -9.37
C THR A 219 -3.85 20.88 -10.39
N LEU A 220 -3.57 19.66 -9.92
CA LEU A 220 -3.19 18.54 -10.77
C LEU A 220 -4.29 18.17 -11.78
N MET A 221 -5.55 18.18 -11.36
CA MET A 221 -6.69 17.88 -12.25
C MET A 221 -6.82 18.92 -13.36
N GLU A 222 -6.58 20.20 -13.06
CA GLU A 222 -6.55 21.25 -14.08
C GLU A 222 -5.35 21.11 -15.02
N GLU A 223 -4.15 20.80 -14.51
CA GLU A 223 -2.98 20.52 -15.35
C GLU A 223 -3.22 19.34 -16.30
N ARG A 224 -3.84 18.27 -15.80
CA ARG A 224 -4.20 17.09 -16.59
C ARG A 224 -5.24 17.44 -17.66
N LYS A 225 -6.27 18.19 -17.31
CA LYS A 225 -7.28 18.65 -18.28
C LYS A 225 -6.63 19.42 -19.43
N GLN A 226 -5.75 20.38 -19.12
CA GLN A 226 -5.02 21.16 -20.13
C GLN A 226 -4.13 20.27 -21.02
N LEU A 227 -3.47 19.26 -20.44
CA LEU A 227 -2.70 18.28 -21.19
C LEU A 227 -3.57 17.57 -22.25
N TRP A 228 -4.74 17.06 -21.86
CA TRP A 228 -5.62 16.33 -22.79
C TRP A 228 -6.34 17.25 -23.79
N GLU A 229 -6.66 18.48 -23.40
CA GLU A 229 -7.15 19.51 -24.33
C GLU A 229 -6.12 19.83 -25.41
N SER A 230 -4.84 19.96 -25.04
CA SER A 230 -3.75 20.21 -26.01
C SER A 230 -3.58 19.07 -27.04
N ARG A 231 -4.05 17.86 -26.71
CA ARG A 231 -4.08 16.68 -27.60
C ARG A 231 -5.34 16.61 -28.47
N GLY A 232 -6.28 17.54 -28.28
CA GLY A 232 -7.60 17.49 -28.91
C GLY A 232 -8.52 16.39 -28.35
N GLN A 233 -8.21 15.87 -27.16
CA GLN A 233 -8.92 14.74 -26.53
C GLN A 233 -9.58 15.10 -25.19
N GLY A 234 -9.64 16.40 -24.83
CA GLY A 234 -10.20 16.86 -23.56
C GLY A 234 -11.62 16.36 -23.29
N GLU A 235 -12.54 16.42 -24.26
CA GLU A 235 -13.91 15.92 -24.05
C GLU A 235 -13.99 14.41 -23.78
N GLN A 236 -13.12 13.63 -24.43
CA GLN A 236 -13.06 12.19 -24.22
C GLN A 236 -12.57 11.91 -22.81
N GLU A 237 -11.46 12.51 -22.42
CA GLU A 237 -10.88 12.34 -21.08
C GLU A 237 -11.86 12.76 -19.97
N GLN A 238 -12.59 13.87 -20.14
CA GLN A 238 -13.60 14.31 -19.17
C GLN A 238 -14.76 13.32 -19.03
N ARG A 239 -15.19 12.68 -20.13
CA ARG A 239 -16.17 11.58 -20.06
C ARG A 239 -15.59 10.38 -19.32
N GLU A 240 -14.33 10.06 -19.56
CA GLU A 240 -13.63 8.97 -18.90
C GLU A 240 -13.30 9.25 -17.44
N LEU A 241 -13.42 10.48 -16.93
CA LEU A 241 -13.38 10.71 -15.48
C LEU A 241 -14.67 10.29 -14.76
N GLU A 242 -15.76 10.04 -15.49
CA GLU A 242 -17.06 9.62 -14.94
C GLU A 242 -17.57 10.54 -13.81
N GLY A 243 -17.24 11.83 -13.88
CA GLY A 243 -17.63 12.83 -12.87
C GLY A 243 -16.80 12.80 -11.58
N ALA A 244 -15.65 12.13 -11.56
CA ALA A 244 -14.72 12.19 -10.43
C ALA A 244 -14.27 13.63 -10.15
N VAL A 245 -14.56 14.13 -8.95
CA VAL A 245 -14.17 15.46 -8.47
C VAL A 245 -13.46 15.36 -7.13
N VAL A 246 -12.53 16.28 -6.87
CA VAL A 246 -11.69 16.26 -5.66
C VAL A 246 -12.53 16.28 -4.38
N GLY A 247 -12.41 15.23 -3.57
CA GLY A 247 -13.15 15.08 -2.32
C GLY A 247 -14.67 14.90 -2.50
N GLY A 248 -15.14 14.50 -3.69
CA GLY A 248 -16.57 14.31 -3.99
C GLY A 248 -17.28 13.25 -3.15
N ASN A 249 -16.55 12.28 -2.60
CA ASN A 249 -17.08 11.25 -1.70
C ASN A 249 -16.95 11.62 -0.21
N VAL A 250 -16.22 12.70 0.10
CA VAL A 250 -16.05 13.15 1.47
C VAL A 250 -17.29 13.92 1.88
N LYS A 251 -18.02 13.41 2.87
CA LYS A 251 -19.19 14.11 3.42
C LYS A 251 -18.74 15.50 3.87
N ALA A 252 -19.47 16.54 3.45
CA ALA A 252 -19.28 17.87 4.00
C ALA A 252 -19.35 17.75 5.53
N ALA A 253 -18.25 18.06 6.22
CA ALA A 253 -18.27 18.15 7.67
C ALA A 253 -19.40 19.12 8.03
N GLY A 254 -20.41 18.61 8.72
CA GLY A 254 -21.67 19.30 8.92
C GLY A 254 -21.44 20.71 9.43
N GLY A 255 -22.08 21.68 8.78
CA GLY A 255 -22.26 22.99 9.34
C GLY A 255 -22.96 22.87 10.69
N ALA A 256 -22.34 23.43 11.71
CA ALA A 256 -22.94 23.90 12.94
C ALA A 256 -22.29 25.24 13.26
#